data_AF-A0A068U3A9-F1
#
_entry.id   AF-A0A068U3A9-F1
#
_cell.length_a   1.000
_cell.length_b   1.000
_cell.length_c   1.000
_cell.angle_alpha   90.00
_cell.angle_beta   90.00
_cell.angle_gamma   90.00
#
_symmetry.space_group_name_H-M   'P 1'
#
loop_
_entity.id
_entity.type
_entity.pdbx_description
1 polymer ?
#
loop_
_entity_poly.entity_id
_entity_poly.type
_entity_poly.pdbx_seq_one_letter_code
_entity_poly.pdbx_strand_id
1 'polypeptide(L)'
;MVLPLSSSDPPHLLKPTRKIISFSRTHSNNSFGRSPSHSCNGLTFVRSKKPLSDLNAWGIGGPCNYFVQVFDQSQLTTAIRYCREYSLRFMIIGKGSNCLFDNMGYDGCVILNWIDFLEKIRSVGYRVGRGYPFNRLGVQSATEGLSGLEFASGIPGTVGGAEIADAIDTVEIITSDGEYQILHQR
;
A
#
# COMPACT_ATOMS: atom_id res chain seq x y z
N MET A 1 7.11 4.18 8.46
CA MET A 1 6.47 3.73 9.72
C MET A 1 7.58 3.52 10.73
N VAL A 2 7.52 4.17 11.89
CA VAL A 2 8.44 3.96 13.03
C VAL A 2 7.66 3.20 14.09
N LEU A 3 8.28 2.22 14.76
CA LEU A 3 7.65 1.34 15.75
C LEU A 3 8.33 1.52 17.12
N PRO A 4 7.63 1.79 18.24
CA PRO A 4 8.20 1.97 19.56
C PRO A 4 7.87 0.76 20.44
N LEU A 5 8.68 0.56 21.47
CA LEU A 5 8.60 -0.57 22.37
C LEU A 5 7.80 -0.19 23.63
N SER A 6 6.95 -1.09 24.11
CA SER A 6 6.32 -1.02 25.43
C SER A 6 6.34 -2.41 26.09
N SER A 7 6.73 -2.45 27.36
CA SER A 7 6.67 -3.62 28.22
C SER A 7 5.31 -3.71 28.94
N SER A 8 4.71 -4.90 28.90
CA SER A 8 3.59 -5.42 29.72
C SER A 8 2.21 -4.74 29.63
N ASP A 9 1.29 -5.34 28.86
CA ASP A 9 -0.01 -5.91 29.29
C ASP A 9 -0.80 -6.42 28.05
N PRO A 10 -1.68 -7.45 28.17
CA PRO A 10 -2.34 -8.05 27.00
C PRO A 10 -3.56 -7.22 26.55
N PRO A 11 -3.74 -6.91 25.25
CA PRO A 11 -4.89 -6.13 24.80
C PRO A 11 -6.14 -7.00 24.57
N HIS A 12 -7.27 -6.47 25.03
CA HIS A 12 -8.61 -7.03 24.84
C HIS A 12 -9.03 -7.03 23.35
N LEU A 13 -9.56 -8.15 22.88
CA LEU A 13 -10.12 -8.33 21.52
C LEU A 13 -11.20 -7.26 21.19
N LEU A 14 -10.89 -6.35 20.26
CA LEU A 14 -11.89 -5.54 19.57
C LEU A 14 -12.43 -6.30 18.35
N LYS A 15 -13.77 -6.37 18.25
CA LYS A 15 -14.49 -7.09 17.18
C LYS A 15 -14.31 -6.37 15.83
N PRO A 16 -14.09 -7.10 14.72
CA PRO A 16 -13.92 -6.48 13.40
C PRO A 16 -15.25 -5.95 12.87
N THR A 17 -15.31 -4.65 12.59
CA THR A 17 -16.47 -4.03 11.92
C THR A 17 -16.23 -4.04 10.42
N ARG A 18 -16.88 -4.96 9.70
CA ARG A 18 -16.79 -5.05 8.23
C ARG A 18 -17.39 -3.79 7.58
N LYS A 19 -16.56 -2.92 7.00
CA LYS A 19 -17.02 -1.89 6.04
C LYS A 19 -16.89 -2.43 4.62
N ILE A 20 -18.02 -2.84 4.04
CA ILE A 20 -18.13 -3.12 2.61
C ILE A 20 -18.20 -1.76 1.91
N ILE A 21 -17.16 -1.42 1.15
CA ILE A 21 -17.14 -0.18 0.36
C ILE A 21 -17.69 -0.51 -1.04
N SER A 22 -18.98 -0.20 -1.27
CA SER A 22 -19.60 -0.27 -2.59
C SER A 22 -19.44 1.08 -3.31
N PHE A 23 -18.74 1.13 -4.43
CA PHE A 23 -18.61 2.34 -5.25
C PHE A 23 -19.44 2.25 -6.54
N SER A 24 -20.41 3.15 -6.68
CA SER A 24 -21.25 3.35 -7.85
C SER A 24 -20.47 3.95 -9.04
N ARG A 25 -20.77 3.48 -10.25
CA ARG A 25 -20.18 3.93 -11.54
C ARG A 25 -20.56 5.38 -11.84
N THR A 26 -19.56 6.22 -12.05
CA THR A 26 -19.69 7.47 -12.80
C THR A 26 -18.70 7.43 -13.97
N HIS A 27 -19.22 7.49 -15.20
CA HIS A 27 -18.41 7.61 -16.41
C HIS A 27 -17.99 9.07 -16.57
N SER A 28 -16.70 9.38 -16.42
CA SER A 28 -16.14 10.65 -16.89
C SER A 28 -15.39 10.41 -18.21
N ASN A 29 -15.82 11.10 -19.25
CA ASN A 29 -15.07 11.20 -20.51
C ASN A 29 -13.83 12.03 -20.23
N ASN A 30 -12.66 11.41 -20.20
CA ASN A 30 -11.41 12.16 -20.12
C ASN A 30 -10.51 11.92 -21.33
N SER A 31 -10.00 13.03 -21.88
CA SER A 31 -9.11 13.12 -23.03
C SER A 31 -7.70 12.62 -22.68
N PHE A 32 -7.61 11.38 -22.19
CA PHE A 32 -6.35 10.65 -22.07
C PHE A 32 -5.92 10.22 -23.48
N GLY A 33 -4.81 10.80 -23.94
CA GLY A 33 -4.22 10.53 -25.24
C GLY A 33 -4.11 9.02 -25.54
N ARG A 34 -4.22 8.67 -26.82
CA ARG A 34 -4.14 7.28 -27.34
C ARG A 34 -2.76 6.62 -27.16
N SER A 35 -1.86 7.24 -26.40
CA SER A 35 -0.48 6.80 -26.23
C SER A 35 -0.40 5.57 -25.31
N PRO A 36 0.42 4.55 -25.64
CA PRO A 36 0.53 3.31 -24.88
C PRO A 36 1.22 3.48 -23.51
N SER A 37 1.99 4.55 -23.34
CA SER A 37 2.63 4.91 -22.07
C SER A 37 2.74 6.43 -21.93
N HIS A 38 2.63 6.91 -20.69
CA HIS A 38 2.87 8.30 -20.33
C HIS A 38 3.95 8.35 -19.25
N SER A 39 5.00 9.16 -19.46
CA SER A 39 6.03 9.39 -18.46
C SER A 39 5.77 10.71 -17.75
N CYS A 40 5.82 10.71 -16.42
CA CYS A 40 5.72 11.91 -15.58
C CYS A 40 6.79 11.83 -14.48
N ASN A 41 7.73 12.78 -14.45
CA ASN A 41 8.83 12.83 -13.47
C ASN A 41 9.55 11.50 -13.23
N GLY A 42 9.81 10.73 -14.30
CA GLY A 42 10.48 9.43 -14.22
C GLY A 42 9.58 8.23 -13.93
N LEU A 43 8.28 8.45 -13.69
CA LEU A 43 7.29 7.38 -13.58
C LEU A 43 6.66 7.06 -14.92
N THR A 44 6.64 5.77 -15.26
CA THR A 44 5.95 5.28 -16.45
C THR A 44 4.56 4.76 -16.08
N PHE A 45 3.54 5.46 -16.53
CA PHE A 45 2.17 4.96 -16.55
C PHE A 45 1.99 4.09 -17.78
N VAL A 46 1.76 2.80 -17.56
CA VAL A 46 1.55 1.86 -18.64
C VAL A 46 0.05 1.72 -18.88
N ARG A 47 -0.42 2.17 -20.04
CA ARG A 47 -1.78 1.87 -20.50
C ARG A 47 -1.78 0.46 -21.04
N SER A 48 -2.12 -0.50 -20.19
CA SER A 48 -2.09 -1.91 -20.54
C SER A 48 -3.32 -2.59 -19.97
N LYS A 49 -3.85 -3.58 -20.70
CA LYS A 49 -4.83 -4.54 -20.15
C LYS A 49 -4.15 -5.56 -19.23
N LYS A 50 -3.22 -5.12 -18.37
CA LYS A 50 -2.49 -6.01 -17.46
C LYS A 50 -3.51 -6.64 -16.52
N PRO A 51 -3.59 -7.98 -16.45
CA PRO A 51 -4.57 -8.64 -15.61
C PRO A 51 -4.17 -8.44 -14.15
N LEU A 52 -5.17 -8.11 -13.31
CA LEU A 52 -4.99 -7.90 -11.89
C LEU A 52 -4.59 -9.19 -11.18
N SER A 53 -4.87 -10.36 -11.77
CA SER A 53 -4.41 -11.68 -11.31
C SER A 53 -2.90 -11.73 -11.07
N ASP A 54 -2.11 -11.02 -11.87
CA ASP A 54 -0.65 -11.01 -11.73
C ASP A 54 -0.17 -10.19 -10.52
N LEU A 55 -1.06 -9.41 -9.92
CA LEU A 55 -0.74 -8.38 -8.92
C LEU A 55 -1.26 -8.72 -7.52
N ASN A 56 -1.88 -9.88 -7.33
CA ASN A 56 -2.44 -10.29 -6.05
C ASN A 56 -2.17 -11.77 -5.74
N ALA A 57 -2.28 -12.12 -4.46
CA ALA A 57 -1.97 -13.47 -3.99
C ALA A 57 -3.00 -14.53 -4.42
N TRP A 58 -4.21 -14.12 -4.79
CA TRP A 58 -5.28 -15.01 -5.19
C TRP A 58 -5.18 -15.45 -6.65
N GLY A 59 -4.43 -14.72 -7.48
CA GLY A 59 -4.30 -15.03 -8.90
C GLY A 59 -5.59 -14.78 -9.69
N ILE A 60 -6.48 -13.92 -9.20
CA ILE A 60 -7.77 -13.61 -9.84
C ILE A 60 -7.90 -12.13 -10.18
N GLY A 61 -8.73 -11.80 -11.17
CA GLY A 61 -9.04 -10.42 -11.54
C GLY A 61 -8.72 -10.09 -12.99
N GLY A 62 -9.62 -9.32 -13.60
CA GLY A 62 -9.55 -8.88 -14.98
C GLY A 62 -8.52 -7.77 -15.24
N PRO A 63 -8.52 -7.17 -16.44
CA PRO A 63 -7.54 -6.16 -16.82
C PRO A 63 -7.74 -4.84 -16.07
N CYS A 64 -6.66 -4.16 -15.70
CA CYS A 64 -6.69 -2.73 -15.36
C CYS A 64 -6.52 -1.87 -16.62
N ASN A 65 -6.88 -0.58 -16.57
CA ASN A 65 -6.66 0.34 -17.70
C ASN A 65 -5.27 0.98 -17.66
N TYR A 66 -4.82 1.32 -16.45
CA TYR A 66 -3.50 1.90 -16.21
C TYR A 66 -2.83 1.20 -15.05
N PHE A 67 -1.53 0.99 -15.17
CA PHE A 67 -0.68 0.43 -14.13
C PHE A 67 0.56 1.29 -13.95
N VAL A 68 0.93 1.54 -12.70
CA VAL A 68 2.18 2.19 -12.33
C VAL A 68 2.73 1.52 -11.08
N GLN A 69 4.04 1.35 -11.02
CA GLN A 69 4.74 0.86 -9.84
C GLN A 69 5.60 1.98 -9.27
N VAL A 70 5.56 2.16 -7.95
CA VAL A 70 6.30 3.20 -7.24
C VAL A 70 7.24 2.58 -6.21
N PHE A 71 8.44 3.14 -6.11
CA PHE A 71 9.54 2.63 -5.27
C PHE A 71 9.97 3.60 -4.18
N ASP A 72 9.53 4.86 -4.27
CA ASP A 72 9.77 5.88 -3.25
C ASP A 72 8.55 6.79 -3.02
N GLN A 73 8.64 7.62 -1.99
CA GLN A 73 7.56 8.52 -1.59
C GLN A 73 7.28 9.61 -2.64
N SER A 74 8.31 10.15 -3.29
CA SER A 74 8.16 11.20 -4.31
C SER A 74 7.38 10.66 -5.52
N GLN A 75 7.69 9.42 -5.90
CA GLN A 75 6.97 8.68 -6.92
C GLN A 75 5.50 8.46 -6.54
N LEU A 76 5.21 8.01 -5.32
CA LEU A 76 3.83 7.83 -4.89
C LEU A 76 3.02 9.14 -4.93
N THR A 77 3.61 10.24 -4.43
CA THR A 77 2.99 11.57 -4.49
C THR A 77 2.73 12.02 -5.93
N THR A 78 3.72 11.85 -6.80
CA THR A 78 3.60 12.17 -8.23
C THR A 78 2.50 11.34 -8.87
N ALA A 79 2.41 10.04 -8.55
CA ALA A 79 1.41 9.16 -9.11
C ALA A 79 -0.01 9.56 -8.73
N ILE A 80 -0.23 9.91 -7.45
CA ILE A 80 -1.51 10.40 -6.93
C ILE A 80 -1.88 11.73 -7.59
N ARG A 81 -0.96 12.70 -7.63
CA ARG A 81 -1.19 14.01 -8.25
C ARG A 81 -1.53 13.89 -9.74
N TYR A 82 -0.82 13.04 -10.46
CA TYR A 82 -1.12 12.75 -11.86
C TYR A 82 -2.53 12.16 -12.03
N CYS A 83 -2.90 11.16 -11.23
CA CYS A 83 -4.25 10.60 -11.29
C CYS A 83 -5.33 11.67 -11.03
N ARG A 84 -5.08 12.61 -10.11
CA ARG A 84 -6.01 13.72 -9.83
C ARG A 84 -6.11 14.73 -10.96
N GLU A 85 -4.98 15.19 -11.47
CA GLU A 85 -4.90 16.18 -12.56
C GLU A 85 -5.74 15.73 -13.75
N TYR A 86 -5.68 14.44 -14.06
CA TYR A 86 -6.46 13.84 -15.13
C TYR A 86 -7.69 13.07 -14.65
N SER A 87 -8.23 13.38 -13.47
CA SER A 87 -9.48 12.82 -12.94
C SER A 87 -9.63 11.30 -13.11
N LEU A 88 -8.52 10.57 -12.99
CA LEU A 88 -8.49 9.11 -13.04
C LEU A 88 -8.89 8.57 -11.68
N ARG A 89 -9.84 7.64 -11.68
CA ARG A 89 -10.04 6.77 -10.51
C ARG A 89 -8.77 5.95 -10.32
N PHE A 90 -8.27 5.89 -9.09
CA PHE A 90 -7.07 5.12 -8.79
C PHE A 90 -7.24 4.29 -7.52
N MET A 91 -6.48 3.22 -7.42
CA MET A 91 -6.37 2.40 -6.23
C MET A 91 -4.90 2.09 -5.95
N ILE A 92 -4.54 2.05 -4.66
CA ILE A 92 -3.18 1.73 -4.24
C ILE A 92 -3.19 0.32 -3.66
N ILE A 93 -2.28 -0.52 -4.13
CA ILE A 93 -2.14 -1.90 -3.67
C ILE A 93 -0.69 -2.17 -3.26
N GLY A 94 -0.52 -3.02 -2.24
CA GLY A 94 0.76 -3.67 -1.94
C GLY A 94 0.84 -5.01 -2.67
N LYS A 95 1.10 -6.09 -1.93
CA LYS A 95 1.11 -7.48 -2.47
C LYS A 95 -0.28 -8.02 -2.86
N GLY A 96 -1.36 -7.30 -2.55
CA GLY A 96 -2.72 -7.72 -2.87
C GLY A 96 -3.20 -8.97 -2.14
N SER A 97 -2.63 -9.34 -0.99
CA SER A 97 -3.04 -10.54 -0.24
C SER A 97 -4.47 -10.47 0.30
N ASN A 98 -5.01 -9.26 0.47
CA ASN A 98 -6.39 -9.00 0.89
C ASN A 98 -7.21 -8.27 -0.18
N CYS A 99 -6.94 -8.54 -1.46
CA CYS A 99 -7.68 -7.93 -2.57
C CYS A 99 -8.41 -9.01 -3.37
N LEU A 100 -9.72 -8.82 -3.54
CA LEU A 100 -10.57 -9.64 -4.41
C LEU A 100 -11.00 -8.79 -5.61
N PHE A 101 -10.50 -9.12 -6.81
CA PHE A 101 -10.79 -8.37 -8.02
C PHE A 101 -11.79 -9.09 -8.91
N ASP A 102 -12.69 -8.31 -9.50
CA ASP A 102 -13.67 -8.79 -10.48
C ASP A 102 -12.95 -9.16 -11.80
N ASN A 103 -13.47 -10.17 -12.49
CA ASN A 103 -13.04 -10.56 -13.84
C ASN A 103 -13.31 -9.47 -14.89
N MET A 104 -14.25 -8.55 -14.64
CA MET A 104 -14.44 -7.36 -15.45
C MET A 104 -13.26 -6.38 -15.38
N GLY A 105 -12.39 -6.52 -14.37
CA GLY A 105 -11.21 -5.69 -14.20
C GLY A 105 -11.48 -4.36 -13.50
N TYR A 106 -10.56 -3.40 -13.66
CA TYR A 106 -10.61 -2.11 -13.00
C TYR A 106 -10.45 -0.96 -14.01
N ASP A 107 -11.52 -0.16 -14.14
CA ASP A 107 -11.52 1.04 -14.98
C ASP A 107 -10.95 2.24 -14.20
N GLY A 108 -9.62 2.29 -14.20
CA GLY A 108 -8.82 3.30 -13.53
C GLY A 108 -7.33 2.94 -13.51
N CYS A 109 -6.58 3.64 -12.66
CA CYS A 109 -5.16 3.40 -12.44
C CYS A 109 -4.90 2.55 -11.19
N VAL A 110 -4.09 1.51 -11.34
CA VAL A 110 -3.60 0.69 -10.23
C VAL A 110 -2.18 1.14 -9.92
N ILE A 111 -1.98 1.63 -8.70
CA ILE A 111 -0.69 2.06 -8.18
C ILE A 111 -0.15 0.96 -7.28
N LEU A 112 0.85 0.23 -7.75
CA LEU A 112 1.56 -0.78 -6.97
C LEU A 112 2.63 -0.10 -6.11
N ASN A 113 2.41 -0.07 -4.80
CA ASN A 113 3.35 0.49 -3.84
C ASN A 113 4.40 -0.55 -3.44
N TRP A 114 5.61 -0.36 -3.95
CA TRP A 114 6.77 -1.24 -3.73
C TRP A 114 7.93 -0.51 -3.05
N ILE A 115 7.62 0.44 -2.17
CA ILE A 115 8.59 1.12 -1.32
C ILE A 115 9.13 0.11 -0.29
N ASP A 116 10.18 -0.60 -0.66
CA ASP A 116 10.76 -1.72 0.07
C ASP A 116 12.10 -1.31 0.68
N PHE A 117 12.05 -0.77 1.88
CA PHE A 117 13.24 -0.48 2.67
C PHE A 117 13.03 -0.86 4.13
N LEU A 118 14.13 -1.13 4.81
CA LEU A 118 14.19 -1.36 6.24
C LEU A 118 15.41 -0.65 6.79
N GLU A 119 15.18 0.41 7.55
CA GLU A 119 16.24 1.19 8.20
C GLU A 119 16.13 1.00 9.71
N LYS A 120 17.24 0.63 10.34
CA LYS A 120 17.25 0.47 11.80
C LYS A 120 17.34 1.85 12.46
N ILE A 121 16.39 2.18 13.33
CA ILE A 121 16.43 3.40 14.12
C ILE A 121 17.04 3.05 15.48
N ARG A 122 18.34 3.35 15.63
CA ARG A 122 19.11 3.12 16.87
C ARG A 122 18.96 1.68 17.37
N SER A 123 18.84 1.46 18.68
CA SER A 123 18.64 0.15 19.31
C SER A 123 17.16 -0.16 19.62
N VAL A 124 16.20 0.60 19.07
CA VAL A 124 14.82 0.66 19.61
C VAL A 124 13.73 0.35 18.59
N GLY A 125 14.04 0.22 17.30
CA GLY A 125 13.05 -0.16 16.29
C GLY A 125 13.52 0.03 14.85
N TYR A 126 12.56 0.03 13.92
CA TYR A 126 12.81 0.21 12.49
C TYR A 126 11.94 1.30 11.88
N ARG A 127 12.50 1.99 10.89
CA ARG A 127 11.75 2.68 9.85
C ARG A 127 11.55 1.72 8.69
N VAL A 128 10.29 1.45 8.36
CA VAL A 128 9.96 0.47 7.32
C VAL A 128 9.15 1.12 6.21
N GLY A 129 9.50 0.77 4.97
CA GLY A 129 8.74 1.11 3.78
C GLY A 129 7.44 0.31 3.68
N ARG A 130 6.39 0.91 3.09
CA ARG A 130 5.05 0.29 2.98
C ARG A 130 5.01 -0.96 2.08
N GLY A 131 5.96 -1.09 1.15
CA GLY A 131 6.12 -2.25 0.28
C GLY A 131 6.87 -3.41 0.94
N TYR A 132 7.51 -3.20 2.09
CA TYR A 132 8.31 -4.23 2.76
C TYR A 132 7.45 -5.45 3.16
N PRO A 133 7.91 -6.69 2.98
CA PRO A 133 7.15 -7.88 3.34
C PRO A 133 6.90 -7.97 4.86
N PHE A 134 5.63 -8.10 5.26
CA PHE A 134 5.25 -8.02 6.67
C PHE A 134 5.76 -9.22 7.49
N ASN A 135 5.70 -10.41 6.91
CA ASN A 135 6.27 -11.63 7.50
C ASN A 135 7.78 -11.52 7.74
N ARG A 136 8.51 -10.94 6.80
CA ARG A 136 9.96 -10.73 6.92
C ARG A 136 10.29 -9.77 8.07
N LEU A 137 9.49 -8.72 8.24
CA LEU A 137 9.65 -7.77 9.34
C LEU A 137 9.46 -8.46 10.69
N GLY A 138 8.44 -9.31 10.84
CA GLY A 138 8.20 -10.08 12.06
C GLY A 138 9.36 -11.00 12.43
N VAL A 139 9.86 -11.77 11.45
CA VAL A 139 11.02 -12.68 11.67
C VAL A 139 12.28 -11.90 12.06
N GLN A 140 12.57 -10.79 11.37
CA GLN A 140 13.76 -10.00 11.64
C GLN A 140 13.70 -9.33 13.02
N SER A 141 12.54 -8.78 13.38
CA SER A 141 12.31 -8.19 14.71
C SER A 141 12.52 -9.23 15.81
N ALA A 142 11.95 -10.42 15.67
CA ALA A 142 12.12 -11.51 16.63
C ALA A 142 13.58 -11.98 16.75
N THR A 143 14.31 -12.05 15.63
CA THR A 143 15.73 -12.46 15.61
C THR A 143 16.63 -11.45 16.32
N GLU A 144 16.26 -10.16 16.31
CA GLU A 144 16.98 -9.10 17.01
C GLU A 144 16.49 -8.87 18.45
N GLY A 145 15.59 -9.72 18.96
CA GLY A 145 15.06 -9.65 20.32
C GLY A 145 14.04 -8.53 20.54
N LEU A 146 13.44 -7.99 19.47
CA LEU A 146 12.38 -6.99 19.55
C LEU A 146 11.02 -7.69 19.65
N SER A 147 10.21 -7.27 20.63
CA SER A 147 8.86 -7.78 20.84
C SER A 147 7.80 -6.90 20.15
N GLY A 148 6.60 -7.46 19.98
CA GLY A 148 5.42 -6.75 19.44
C GLY A 148 5.09 -7.05 17.97
N LEU A 149 5.94 -7.80 17.26
CA LEU A 149 5.71 -8.23 15.87
C LEU A 149 5.88 -9.74 15.64
N GLU A 150 5.91 -10.54 16.71
CA GLU A 150 6.10 -11.99 16.65
C GLU A 150 5.00 -12.64 15.80
N PHE A 151 3.76 -12.15 15.96
CA PHE A 151 2.59 -12.61 15.22
C PHE A 151 2.67 -12.33 13.71
N ALA A 152 3.45 -11.33 13.30
CA ALA A 152 3.54 -10.91 11.90
C ALA A 152 4.25 -11.93 11.03
N SER A 153 5.11 -12.78 11.62
CA SER A 153 5.94 -13.78 10.93
C SER A 153 5.16 -14.73 10.01
N GLY A 154 3.88 -15.00 10.31
CA GLY A 154 3.00 -15.85 9.50
C GLY A 154 2.06 -15.10 8.56
N ILE A 155 2.01 -13.77 8.58
CA ILE A 155 0.99 -12.98 7.87
C ILE A 155 1.49 -12.59 6.47
N PRO A 156 0.84 -13.06 5.39
CA PRO A 156 1.23 -12.68 4.03
C PRO A 156 0.76 -11.26 3.70
N GLY A 157 1.66 -10.44 3.19
CA GLY A 157 1.32 -9.09 2.76
C GLY A 157 2.52 -8.16 2.84
N THR A 158 2.25 -6.86 2.72
CA THR A 158 3.23 -5.81 2.95
C THR A 158 2.85 -5.01 4.19
N VAL A 159 3.82 -4.32 4.79
CA VAL A 159 3.60 -3.45 5.96
C VAL A 159 2.48 -2.44 5.72
N GLY A 160 2.40 -1.88 4.50
CA GLY A 160 1.37 -0.90 4.15
C GLY A 160 -0.05 -1.45 4.08
N GLY A 161 -0.22 -2.76 3.92
CA GLY A 161 -1.52 -3.45 3.94
C GLY A 161 -1.82 -4.14 5.26
N ALA A 162 -0.88 -4.16 6.20
CA ALA A 162 -1.09 -4.69 7.54
C ALA A 162 -1.73 -3.64 8.43
N GLU A 163 -2.76 -4.02 9.18
CA GLU A 163 -3.27 -3.22 10.28
C GLU A 163 -2.47 -3.58 11.54
N ILE A 164 -1.61 -2.65 11.98
CA ILE A 164 -0.79 -2.82 13.18
C ILE A 164 -1.11 -1.63 14.07
N ALA A 165 -1.70 -1.87 15.23
CA ALA A 165 -1.93 -0.80 16.20
C ALA A 165 -0.80 -0.79 17.24
N ASP A 166 -0.58 -1.91 17.93
CA ASP A 166 0.14 -1.88 19.20
C ASP A 166 1.66 -1.75 19.10
N ALA A 167 2.22 -1.80 17.89
CA ALA A 167 3.65 -1.69 17.66
C ALA A 167 4.04 -0.41 16.90
N ILE A 168 3.12 0.50 16.55
CA ILE A 168 3.41 1.69 15.74
C ILE A 168 3.60 2.96 16.59
N ASP A 169 4.57 3.80 16.21
CA ASP A 169 4.96 5.06 16.86
C ASP A 169 4.53 6.19 15.94
N THR A 170 4.98 6.10 14.69
CA THR A 170 4.68 7.09 13.67
C THR A 170 4.35 6.44 12.34
N VAL A 171 3.39 7.07 11.66
CA VAL A 171 2.97 6.69 10.32
C VAL A 171 3.12 7.88 9.41
N GLU A 172 3.97 7.71 8.41
CA GLU A 172 4.06 8.60 7.26
C GLU A 172 2.89 8.26 6.31
N ILE A 173 2.06 9.25 6.01
CA ILE A 173 0.91 9.12 5.12
C ILE A 173 0.97 10.15 3.99
N ILE A 174 0.44 9.76 2.83
CA ILE A 174 0.11 10.68 1.75
C ILE A 174 -1.40 10.64 1.61
N THR A 175 -2.03 11.80 1.71
CA THR A 175 -3.48 11.95 1.55
C THR A 175 -3.90 11.70 0.10
N SER A 176 -5.20 11.49 -0.12
CA SER A 176 -5.77 11.42 -1.46
C SER A 176 -5.56 12.71 -2.27
N ASP A 177 -5.22 13.82 -1.63
CA ASP A 177 -4.88 15.09 -2.26
C ASP A 177 -3.40 15.19 -2.67
N GLY A 178 -2.59 14.20 -2.30
CA GLY A 178 -1.15 14.20 -2.55
C GLY A 178 -0.34 14.99 -1.52
N GLU A 179 -0.94 15.32 -0.38
CA GLU A 179 -0.26 16.01 0.71
C GLU A 179 0.33 15.02 1.71
N TYR A 180 1.58 15.26 2.11
CA TYR A 180 2.33 14.43 3.03
C TYR A 180 2.08 14.85 4.49
N GLN A 181 1.84 13.87 5.36
CA GLN A 181 1.65 14.10 6.79
C GLN A 181 2.32 12.99 7.59
N ILE A 182 2.74 13.33 8.82
CA ILE A 182 3.24 12.38 9.81
C ILE A 182 2.21 12.32 10.93
N LEU A 183 1.68 11.13 11.17
CA LEU A 183 0.81 10.85 12.30
C LEU A 183 1.62 10.18 13.40
N HIS A 184 1.45 10.65 14.63
CA HIS A 184 2.01 10.02 15.83
C HIS A 184 0.89 9.22 16.50
N GLN A 185 1.19 7.98 16.85
CA GLN A 185 0.32 7.18 17.67
C GLN A 185 0.43 7.67 19.11
N ARG A 186 -0.73 7.95 19.73
CA ARG A 186 -0.84 8.41 21.11
C ARG A 186 -1.04 7.24 22.05
#